data_AF-A0A1W1D1G6-F1
#
_entry.id   AF-A0A1W1D1G6-F1
#
_cell.length_a   1.000
_cell.length_b   1.000
_cell.length_c   1.000
_cell.angle_alpha   90.00
_cell.angle_beta   90.00
_cell.angle_gamma   90.00
#
_symmetry.space_group_name_H-M   'P 1'
#
loop_
_entity.id
_entity.type
_entity.pdbx_description
1 polymer ?
#
loop_
_entity_poly.entity_id
_entity_poly.type
_entity_poly.pdbx_seq_one_letter_code
_entity_poly.pdbx_strand_id
1 'polypeptide(L)'
;MYSLYPPLLTGNDTTKKRQEIKQYFNNTYDIFEKIFEMLRDDSVFYKKSEPTRHPMIFYFGHTATFFINKLFLMNIISNRINPHFESIFAIGVDEMEWDNVDNIQYEWPKVKEVRAYRKKVRELVNHLIDTIEFSLPITQEDPMWIILMGIEHERIHIETSLVLHRQMPIEFIKELPECDILQDTQETITNSLITIHSQHITLGKEKNHHLYGWDNEYGKYEEDIKEFQASKYLVSNKEFMEFVNDGGYTNLDFWDEEGQNFLKRTKATHPPFWVKTDDGFMYRALCKIIPMPLYFPVEVNALEAEAFCRYKSQKDGVTYMLPSEAEYRAIYIQAGLQEFYHLKPEDANQNLHHLSSSPINQHNFNGIYDVVGNVWQWGRTPIFGFEGFEVHPAYDDFSTPTFDDKHALIFGSSWASSGNLIMKHSRYAFRKHFYQNAGFRYVISSNVTKIQNDYEEDVITQCQKDYAQDNTYPYIQKASLYLSSTQKALDFGCKTGRSSFELARYFQYVDGVDISARFLRVGVNLQKEKEIQCKEKTLSLQTFGYERIKHRISFKQADPHNLKPEIQGYDFVVARVKHIDTFLENIKSRLNPNAIIITFEIPTHKEFKILSQEDGYLILQTI
;
A
#
# COMPACT_ATOMS: atom_id res chain seq x y z
N MET A 1 2.02 -23.78 -7.27
CA MET A 1 0.66 -23.61 -6.68
C MET A 1 -0.29 -23.24 -7.82
N TYR A 2 -1.50 -23.80 -7.91
CA TYR A 2 -2.40 -23.45 -9.02
C TYR A 2 -3.17 -22.17 -8.72
N SER A 3 -2.94 -21.10 -9.48
CA SER A 3 -3.63 -19.81 -9.38
C SER A 3 -4.56 -19.57 -10.55
N LEU A 4 -5.85 -19.34 -10.26
CA LEU A 4 -6.83 -18.94 -11.24
C LEU A 4 -6.58 -17.49 -11.71
N TYR A 5 -6.90 -17.25 -12.98
CA TYR A 5 -6.88 -15.91 -13.56
C TYR A 5 -8.09 -15.08 -13.10
N PRO A 6 -7.96 -13.74 -13.06
CA PRO A 6 -9.03 -12.86 -12.60
C PRO A 6 -10.27 -12.96 -13.51
N PRO A 7 -11.49 -12.99 -12.93
CA PRO A 7 -12.72 -13.08 -13.70
C PRO A 7 -12.98 -11.78 -14.46
N LEU A 8 -13.66 -11.90 -15.61
CA LEU A 8 -14.20 -10.73 -16.29
C LEU A 8 -15.38 -10.16 -15.49
N LEU A 9 -15.56 -8.84 -15.54
CA LEU A 9 -16.72 -8.15 -14.95
C LEU A 9 -17.99 -8.35 -15.79
N THR A 10 -17.84 -8.74 -17.06
CA THR A 10 -18.92 -9.00 -18.01
C THR A 10 -19.39 -10.46 -17.98
N GLY A 11 -20.59 -10.68 -18.52
CA GLY A 11 -21.18 -11.99 -18.74
C GLY A 11 -22.65 -11.88 -19.11
N ASN A 12 -23.31 -13.01 -19.34
CA ASN A 12 -24.73 -13.07 -19.68
C ASN A 12 -25.59 -13.85 -18.65
N ASP A 13 -24.97 -14.36 -17.58
CA ASP A 13 -25.59 -15.22 -16.59
C ASP A 13 -24.97 -14.95 -15.21
N THR A 14 -25.75 -14.30 -14.34
CA THR A 14 -25.34 -13.96 -12.97
C THR A 14 -25.09 -15.20 -12.12
N THR A 15 -25.79 -16.33 -12.38
CA THR A 15 -25.58 -17.59 -11.66
C THR A 15 -24.23 -18.18 -11.99
N LYS A 16 -23.85 -18.20 -13.28
CA LYS A 16 -22.51 -18.64 -13.69
C LYS A 16 -21.42 -17.70 -13.20
N LYS A 17 -21.63 -16.39 -13.29
CA LYS A 17 -20.67 -15.40 -12.77
C LYS A 17 -20.41 -15.59 -11.28
N ARG A 18 -21.47 -15.89 -10.52
CA ARG A 18 -21.39 -16.18 -9.09
C ARG A 18 -20.49 -17.39 -8.81
N GLN A 19 -20.66 -18.47 -9.56
CA GLN A 19 -19.83 -19.67 -9.43
C GLN A 19 -18.35 -19.40 -9.78
N GLU A 20 -18.10 -18.63 -10.84
CA GLU A 20 -16.76 -18.21 -11.25
C GLU A 20 -16.06 -17.38 -10.16
N ILE A 21 -16.73 -16.34 -9.64
CA ILE A 21 -16.20 -15.50 -8.56
C ILE A 21 -15.98 -16.32 -7.29
N LYS A 22 -16.89 -17.25 -6.97
CA LYS A 22 -16.74 -18.15 -5.81
C LYS A 22 -15.52 -19.06 -5.94
N GLN A 23 -15.27 -19.60 -7.13
CA GLN A 23 -14.07 -20.41 -7.39
C GLN A 23 -12.80 -19.57 -7.26
N TYR A 24 -12.81 -18.35 -7.82
CA TYR A 24 -11.70 -17.42 -7.74
C TYR A 24 -11.40 -16.98 -6.29
N PHE A 25 -12.43 -16.68 -5.49
CA PHE A 25 -12.33 -16.39 -4.06
C PHE A 25 -11.69 -17.55 -3.30
N ASN A 26 -12.26 -18.76 -3.43
CA ASN A 26 -11.75 -19.92 -2.69
C ASN A 26 -10.32 -20.29 -3.11
N ASN A 27 -9.99 -20.20 -4.40
CA ASN A 27 -8.62 -20.41 -4.87
C ASN A 27 -7.64 -19.40 -4.28
N THR A 28 -8.00 -18.11 -4.23
CA THR A 28 -7.20 -17.06 -3.59
C THR A 28 -6.99 -17.35 -2.11
N TYR A 29 -8.06 -17.67 -1.40
CA TYR A 29 -8.04 -17.98 0.04
C TYR A 29 -7.18 -19.21 0.34
N ASP A 30 -7.28 -20.27 -0.48
CA ASP A 30 -6.52 -21.50 -0.33
C ASP A 30 -5.01 -21.28 -0.61
N ILE A 31 -4.67 -20.46 -1.60
CA ILE A 31 -3.27 -20.07 -1.84
C ILE A 31 -2.75 -19.29 -0.64
N PHE A 32 -3.51 -18.32 -0.13
CA PHE A 32 -3.08 -17.52 1.02
C PHE A 32 -2.94 -18.36 2.30
N GLU A 33 -3.80 -19.34 2.57
CA GLU A 33 -3.58 -20.26 3.68
C GLU A 33 -2.29 -21.08 3.48
N LYS A 34 -2.06 -21.57 2.26
CA LYS A 34 -0.92 -22.42 1.92
C LYS A 34 0.43 -21.70 2.04
N ILE A 35 0.54 -20.43 1.67
CA ILE A 35 1.80 -19.68 1.85
C ILE A 35 2.17 -19.57 3.33
N PHE A 36 1.19 -19.46 4.23
CA PHE A 36 1.45 -19.40 5.68
C PHE A 36 1.73 -20.79 6.30
N GLU A 37 1.43 -21.89 5.60
CA GLU A 37 1.88 -23.23 5.99
C GLU A 37 3.40 -23.41 5.81
N MET A 38 4.04 -22.55 5.01
CA MET A 38 5.49 -22.51 4.85
C MET A 38 6.22 -22.12 6.13
N LEU A 39 5.55 -21.42 7.05
CA LEU A 39 6.16 -21.07 8.34
C LEU A 39 6.40 -22.34 9.15
N ARG A 40 7.61 -22.47 9.74
CA ARG A 40 8.04 -23.70 10.43
C ARG A 40 7.10 -24.13 11.55
N ASP A 41 6.67 -23.19 12.37
CA ASP A 41 5.75 -23.42 13.47
C ASP A 41 5.11 -22.09 13.91
N ASP A 42 4.16 -22.16 14.84
CA ASP A 42 3.41 -21.00 15.33
C ASP A 42 4.31 -19.90 15.92
N SER A 43 5.53 -20.20 16.40
CA SER A 43 6.42 -19.19 16.95
C SER A 43 6.91 -18.20 15.89
N VAL A 44 6.97 -18.61 14.62
CA VAL A 44 7.38 -17.77 13.49
C VAL A 44 6.34 -16.70 13.17
N PHE A 45 5.05 -16.96 13.45
CA PHE A 45 3.99 -15.97 13.24
C PHE A 45 4.24 -14.67 14.03
N TYR A 46 4.91 -14.75 15.17
CA TYR A 46 5.18 -13.59 16.03
C TYR A 46 6.51 -12.90 15.73
N LYS A 47 7.20 -13.28 14.65
CA LYS A 47 8.46 -12.67 14.22
C LYS A 47 8.21 -11.66 13.11
N LYS A 48 8.98 -10.57 13.14
CA LYS A 48 9.11 -9.61 12.03
C LYS A 48 10.14 -10.14 11.03
N SER A 49 9.89 -9.96 9.73
CA SER A 49 10.90 -10.24 8.70
C SER A 49 12.02 -9.19 8.71
N GLU A 50 11.67 -7.95 9.04
CA GLU A 50 12.60 -6.82 9.17
C GLU A 50 11.99 -5.74 10.10
N PRO A 51 12.80 -4.84 10.70
CA PRO A 51 12.35 -3.89 11.73
C PRO A 51 11.12 -3.04 11.39
N THR A 52 11.00 -2.55 10.15
CA THR A 52 9.92 -1.66 9.67
C THR A 52 8.64 -2.41 9.29
N ARG A 53 8.56 -3.74 9.46
CA ARG A 53 7.35 -4.54 9.21
C ARG A 53 6.66 -4.99 10.48
N HIS A 54 5.39 -5.34 10.34
CA HIS A 54 4.65 -6.06 11.38
C HIS A 54 5.08 -7.54 11.45
N PRO A 55 4.78 -8.24 12.55
CA PRO A 55 5.00 -9.68 12.62
C PRO A 55 4.07 -10.45 11.66
N MET A 56 4.43 -11.66 11.25
CA MET A 56 3.67 -12.46 10.27
C MET A 56 2.19 -12.70 10.66
N ILE A 57 1.87 -12.73 11.95
CA ILE A 57 0.50 -12.88 12.47
C ILE A 57 -0.40 -11.72 12.05
N PHE A 58 0.16 -10.52 11.90
CA PHE A 58 -0.55 -9.36 11.38
C PHE A 58 -1.01 -9.62 9.94
N TYR A 59 -0.08 -9.96 9.06
CA TYR A 59 -0.39 -10.24 7.66
C TYR A 59 -1.41 -11.37 7.52
N PHE A 60 -1.28 -12.41 8.35
CA PHE A 60 -2.23 -13.53 8.37
C PHE A 60 -3.66 -13.11 8.76
N GLY A 61 -3.82 -12.23 9.76
CA GLY A 61 -5.13 -11.74 10.19
C GLY A 61 -5.70 -10.58 9.36
N HIS A 62 -4.83 -9.84 8.67
CA HIS A 62 -5.13 -8.59 7.98
C HIS A 62 -6.11 -8.76 6.82
N THR A 63 -5.88 -9.70 5.90
CA THR A 63 -6.71 -9.82 4.69
C THR A 63 -8.16 -10.21 5.02
N ALA A 64 -8.36 -11.10 5.99
CA ALA A 64 -9.69 -11.47 6.46
C ALA A 64 -10.39 -10.29 7.19
N THR A 65 -9.64 -9.49 7.95
CA THR A 65 -10.12 -8.25 8.56
C THR A 65 -10.51 -7.21 7.51
N PHE A 66 -9.73 -7.09 6.43
CA PHE A 66 -10.02 -6.21 5.32
C PHE A 66 -11.40 -6.49 4.72
N PHE A 67 -11.72 -7.75 4.42
CA PHE A 67 -13.06 -8.14 3.95
C PHE A 67 -14.16 -7.63 4.88
N ILE A 68 -14.08 -7.92 6.18
CA ILE A 68 -15.12 -7.54 7.13
C ILE A 68 -15.25 -6.01 7.24
N ASN A 69 -14.14 -5.30 7.33
CA ASN A 69 -14.16 -3.84 7.45
C ASN A 69 -14.77 -3.17 6.22
N LYS A 70 -14.42 -3.62 5.00
CA LYS A 70 -14.97 -3.06 3.77
C LYS A 70 -16.45 -3.42 3.57
N LEU A 71 -16.83 -4.67 3.86
CA LEU A 71 -18.23 -5.10 3.81
C LEU A 71 -19.10 -4.34 4.82
N PHE A 72 -18.59 -4.07 6.02
CA PHE A 72 -19.29 -3.30 7.06
C PHE A 72 -19.40 -1.83 6.68
N LEU A 73 -18.30 -1.20 6.23
CA LEU A 73 -18.28 0.19 5.78
C LEU A 73 -19.28 0.47 4.66
N MET A 74 -19.43 -0.49 3.75
CA MET A 74 -20.36 -0.40 2.62
C MET A 74 -21.79 -0.88 2.94
N ASN A 75 -22.10 -1.17 4.20
CA ASN A 75 -23.40 -1.65 4.67
C ASN A 75 -23.88 -2.94 3.98
N ILE A 76 -22.96 -3.78 3.49
CA ILE A 76 -23.28 -5.10 2.93
C ILE A 76 -23.55 -6.09 4.06
N ILE A 77 -22.88 -5.90 5.20
CA ILE A 77 -23.16 -6.62 6.45
C ILE A 77 -23.46 -5.61 7.56
N SER A 78 -24.29 -6.03 8.51
CA SER A 78 -24.64 -5.22 9.69
C SER A 78 -23.92 -5.66 10.97
N ASN A 79 -23.28 -6.84 10.96
CA ASN A 79 -22.62 -7.41 12.12
C ASN A 79 -21.17 -7.78 11.81
N ARG A 80 -20.29 -7.45 12.75
CA ARG A 80 -18.88 -7.84 12.78
C ARG A 80 -18.73 -9.28 13.28
N ILE A 81 -17.65 -9.98 12.91
CA ILE A 81 -17.38 -11.35 13.36
C ILE A 81 -16.56 -11.33 14.66
N ASN A 82 -15.54 -10.48 14.72
CA ASN A 82 -14.69 -10.26 15.88
C ASN A 82 -14.15 -8.81 15.86
N PRO A 83 -14.87 -7.84 16.45
CA PRO A 83 -14.49 -6.43 16.43
C PRO A 83 -13.06 -6.17 16.91
N HIS A 84 -12.59 -6.93 17.91
CA HIS A 84 -11.23 -6.79 18.43
C HIS A 84 -10.17 -7.14 17.37
N PHE A 85 -10.32 -8.29 16.70
CA PHE A 85 -9.41 -8.67 15.60
C PHE A 85 -9.49 -7.66 14.46
N GLU A 86 -10.72 -7.26 14.14
CA GLU A 86 -11.00 -6.31 13.07
C GLU A 86 -10.46 -4.89 13.32
N SER A 87 -10.03 -4.60 14.55
CA SER A 87 -9.37 -3.34 14.94
C SER A 87 -7.85 -3.49 14.91
N ILE A 88 -7.30 -4.53 15.56
CA ILE A 88 -5.84 -4.70 15.69
C ILE A 88 -5.15 -5.08 14.37
N PHE A 89 -5.88 -5.69 13.43
CA PHE A 89 -5.37 -6.03 12.11
C PHE A 89 -5.70 -4.99 11.04
N ALA A 90 -6.38 -3.88 11.37
CA ALA A 90 -6.85 -2.88 10.40
C ALA A 90 -5.88 -1.71 10.14
N ILE A 91 -4.59 -1.95 10.31
CA ILE A 91 -3.53 -0.95 10.08
C ILE A 91 -3.03 -1.08 8.64
N GLY A 92 -2.54 0.03 8.06
CA GLY A 92 -1.82 -0.01 6.79
C GLY A 92 -0.54 -0.86 6.89
N VAL A 93 -0.05 -1.33 5.75
CA VAL A 93 1.18 -2.14 5.66
C VAL A 93 2.40 -1.35 5.22
N ASP A 94 2.17 -0.14 4.73
CA ASP A 94 3.20 0.80 4.31
C ASP A 94 3.70 1.63 5.49
N GLU A 95 4.92 2.13 5.38
CA GLU A 95 5.51 3.06 6.33
C GLU A 95 4.79 4.41 6.24
N MET A 96 3.75 4.54 7.04
CA MET A 96 3.06 5.81 7.23
C MET A 96 3.57 6.51 8.48
N GLU A 97 3.77 7.83 8.39
CA GLU A 97 4.34 8.62 9.50
C GLU A 97 3.43 8.62 10.75
N TRP A 98 2.16 8.23 10.62
CA TRP A 98 1.20 8.07 11.72
C TRP A 98 1.10 6.64 12.28
N ASP A 99 1.69 5.65 11.61
CA ASP A 99 1.68 4.26 12.06
C ASP A 99 2.91 4.00 12.94
N ASN A 100 2.68 4.02 14.26
CA ASN A 100 3.75 3.89 15.25
C ASN A 100 4.14 2.40 15.43
N VAL A 101 4.86 1.83 14.46
CA VAL A 101 5.22 0.39 14.41
C VAL A 101 6.09 -0.07 15.61
N ASP A 102 6.74 0.88 16.30
CA ASP A 102 7.65 0.61 17.41
C ASP A 102 7.03 0.76 18.81
N ASN A 103 5.90 1.47 18.96
CA ASN A 103 5.31 1.78 20.26
C ASN A 103 4.04 0.98 20.61
N ILE A 104 3.57 0.11 19.71
CA ILE A 104 2.35 -0.65 19.96
C ILE A 104 2.67 -2.12 20.17
N GLN A 105 2.83 -2.51 21.43
CA GLN A 105 2.80 -3.91 21.85
C GLN A 105 1.35 -4.40 21.80
N TYR A 106 0.85 -4.72 20.61
CA TYR A 106 -0.39 -5.47 20.50
C TYR A 106 -0.20 -6.84 21.14
N GLU A 107 -1.13 -7.23 22.02
CA GLU A 107 -1.24 -8.62 22.44
C GLU A 107 -1.84 -9.42 21.28
N TRP A 108 -0.97 -9.95 20.42
CA TRP A 108 -1.41 -10.68 19.24
C TRP A 108 -2.16 -11.97 19.64
N PRO A 109 -3.30 -12.26 19.00
CA PRO A 109 -4.07 -13.48 19.28
C PRO A 109 -3.30 -14.75 18.93
N LYS A 110 -3.77 -15.90 19.44
CA LYS A 110 -3.16 -17.19 19.12
C LYS A 110 -3.39 -17.53 17.65
N VAL A 111 -2.39 -18.14 16.98
CA VAL A 111 -2.49 -18.56 15.57
C VAL A 111 -3.78 -19.36 15.31
N LYS A 112 -4.12 -20.30 16.19
CA LYS A 112 -5.37 -21.09 16.10
C LYS A 112 -6.65 -20.26 16.14
N GLU A 113 -6.67 -19.14 16.87
CA GLU A 113 -7.82 -18.24 16.98
C GLU A 113 -7.95 -17.39 15.71
N VAL A 114 -6.83 -16.93 15.16
CA VAL A 114 -6.81 -16.24 13.86
C VAL A 114 -7.26 -17.17 12.74
N ARG A 115 -6.80 -18.44 12.71
CA ARG A 115 -7.30 -19.45 11.76
C ARG A 115 -8.82 -19.67 11.89
N ALA A 116 -9.33 -19.76 13.11
CA ALA A 116 -10.77 -19.91 13.34
C ALA A 116 -11.56 -18.67 12.88
N TYR A 117 -11.03 -17.47 13.09
CA TYR A 117 -11.61 -16.23 12.58
C TYR A 117 -11.63 -16.19 11.05
N ARG A 118 -10.50 -16.47 10.40
CA ARG A 118 -10.38 -16.56 8.94
C ARG A 118 -11.39 -17.54 8.34
N LYS A 119 -11.55 -18.72 8.96
CA LYS A 119 -12.58 -19.70 8.54
C LYS A 119 -14.00 -19.11 8.55
N LYS A 120 -14.37 -18.39 9.61
CA LYS A 120 -15.69 -17.72 9.70
C LYS A 120 -15.85 -16.63 8.63
N VAL A 121 -14.80 -15.85 8.37
CA VAL A 121 -14.80 -14.86 7.28
C VAL A 121 -15.00 -15.54 5.92
N ARG A 122 -14.30 -16.65 5.67
CA ARG A 122 -14.47 -17.45 4.44
C ARG A 122 -15.88 -17.98 4.28
N GLU A 123 -16.50 -18.47 5.35
CA GLU A 123 -17.90 -18.92 5.35
C GLU A 123 -18.87 -17.77 5.03
N LEU A 124 -18.70 -16.61 5.68
CA LEU A 124 -19.51 -15.42 5.43
C LEU A 124 -19.37 -14.92 3.99
N VAL A 125 -18.15 -14.77 3.48
CA VAL A 125 -17.92 -14.27 2.12
C VAL A 125 -18.45 -15.25 1.08
N ASN A 126 -18.31 -16.57 1.28
CA ASN A 126 -18.95 -17.55 0.40
C ASN A 126 -20.47 -17.42 0.42
N HIS A 127 -21.07 -17.23 1.59
CA HIS A 127 -22.51 -17.02 1.71
C HIS A 127 -22.95 -15.73 1.00
N LEU A 128 -22.24 -14.62 1.19
CA LEU A 128 -22.50 -13.37 0.48
C LEU A 128 -22.36 -13.56 -1.03
N ILE A 129 -21.29 -14.21 -1.50
CA ILE A 129 -21.17 -14.56 -2.91
C ILE A 129 -22.36 -15.38 -3.36
N ASP A 130 -22.96 -16.26 -2.54
CA ASP A 130 -24.16 -17.01 -2.93
C ASP A 130 -25.45 -16.16 -3.01
N THR A 131 -25.57 -15.11 -2.19
CA THR A 131 -26.86 -14.44 -1.94
C THR A 131 -26.95 -12.99 -2.39
N ILE A 132 -25.84 -12.25 -2.53
CA ILE A 132 -25.93 -10.83 -2.89
C ILE A 132 -26.53 -10.64 -4.28
N GLU A 133 -27.36 -9.63 -4.43
CA GLU A 133 -27.88 -9.21 -5.72
C GLU A 133 -26.86 -8.30 -6.41
N PHE A 134 -26.67 -8.51 -7.71
CA PHE A 134 -25.80 -7.69 -8.56
C PHE A 134 -26.23 -7.85 -10.02
N SER A 135 -25.80 -6.92 -10.87
CA SER A 135 -26.07 -6.95 -12.30
C SER A 135 -24.80 -7.18 -13.13
N LEU A 136 -24.94 -7.45 -14.43
CA LEU A 136 -23.81 -7.59 -15.35
C LEU A 136 -23.87 -6.46 -16.40
N PRO A 137 -22.73 -5.80 -16.70
CA PRO A 137 -21.42 -5.95 -16.06
C PRO A 137 -21.40 -5.49 -14.60
N ILE A 138 -20.51 -6.08 -13.78
CA ILE A 138 -20.26 -5.62 -12.41
C ILE A 138 -19.57 -4.24 -12.48
N THR A 139 -20.13 -3.24 -11.81
CA THR A 139 -19.56 -1.87 -11.72
C THR A 139 -19.07 -1.55 -10.32
N GLN A 140 -18.39 -0.42 -10.14
CA GLN A 140 -17.83 0.00 -8.83
C GLN A 140 -18.90 0.22 -7.76
N GLU A 141 -20.13 0.47 -8.18
CA GLU A 141 -21.29 0.70 -7.32
C GLU A 141 -21.93 -0.61 -6.82
N ASP A 142 -21.61 -1.76 -7.44
CA ASP A 142 -22.18 -3.05 -7.07
C ASP A 142 -21.54 -3.62 -5.79
N PRO A 143 -22.32 -4.28 -4.91
CA PRO A 143 -21.76 -4.95 -3.73
C PRO A 143 -20.77 -6.08 -4.09
N MET A 144 -20.93 -6.69 -5.27
CA MET A 144 -19.99 -7.70 -5.76
C MET A 144 -18.60 -7.12 -6.06
N TRP A 145 -18.50 -5.82 -6.37
CA TRP A 145 -17.21 -5.13 -6.51
C TRP A 145 -16.43 -5.14 -5.20
N ILE A 146 -17.09 -4.96 -4.07
CA ILE A 146 -16.44 -4.98 -2.74
C ILE A 146 -15.89 -6.37 -2.41
N ILE A 147 -16.55 -7.43 -2.89
CA ILE A 147 -16.03 -8.79 -2.77
C ILE A 147 -14.77 -8.97 -3.64
N LEU A 148 -14.82 -8.53 -4.90
CA LEU A 148 -13.66 -8.56 -5.80
C LEU A 148 -12.48 -7.74 -5.24
N MET A 149 -12.76 -6.57 -4.67
CA MET A 149 -11.77 -5.74 -3.98
C MET A 149 -11.07 -6.51 -2.86
N GLY A 150 -11.82 -7.23 -2.02
CA GLY A 150 -11.23 -8.06 -0.98
C GLY A 150 -10.38 -9.22 -1.54
N ILE A 151 -10.81 -9.83 -2.65
CA ILE A 151 -10.05 -10.90 -3.33
C ILE A 151 -8.72 -10.35 -3.88
N GLU A 152 -8.77 -9.26 -4.63
CA GLU A 152 -7.57 -8.65 -5.23
C GLU A 152 -6.63 -8.08 -4.15
N HIS A 153 -7.18 -7.56 -3.05
CA HIS A 153 -6.40 -7.17 -1.90
C HIS A 153 -5.66 -8.35 -1.25
N GLU A 154 -6.32 -9.50 -1.07
CA GLU A 154 -5.64 -10.70 -0.59
C GLU A 154 -4.54 -11.18 -1.56
N ARG A 155 -4.70 -10.98 -2.87
CA ARG A 155 -3.65 -11.27 -3.87
C ARG A 155 -2.41 -10.38 -3.77
N ILE A 156 -2.58 -9.09 -3.47
CA ILE A 156 -1.46 -8.20 -3.11
C ILE A 156 -0.71 -8.76 -1.90
N HIS A 157 -1.45 -9.25 -0.91
CA HIS A 157 -0.89 -9.81 0.31
C HIS A 157 -0.28 -11.21 0.14
N ILE A 158 -0.70 -11.99 -0.87
CA ILE A 158 0.00 -13.21 -1.26
C ILE A 158 1.44 -12.88 -1.66
N GLU A 159 1.61 -11.96 -2.61
CA GLU A 159 2.93 -11.57 -3.10
C GLU A 159 3.77 -10.91 -1.99
N THR A 160 3.18 -9.97 -1.25
CA THR A 160 3.84 -9.29 -0.12
C THR A 160 4.35 -10.31 0.90
N SER A 161 3.52 -11.29 1.28
CA SER A 161 3.91 -12.30 2.26
C SER A 161 5.08 -13.15 1.77
N LEU A 162 5.12 -13.51 0.48
CA LEU A 162 6.23 -14.29 -0.10
C LEU A 162 7.57 -13.53 -0.03
N VAL A 163 7.58 -12.22 -0.26
CA VAL A 163 8.78 -11.39 -0.05
C VAL A 163 9.23 -11.44 1.41
N LEU A 164 8.30 -11.23 2.34
CA LEU A 164 8.60 -11.22 3.77
C LEU A 164 9.08 -12.60 4.28
N HIS A 165 8.51 -13.69 3.75
CA HIS A 165 8.94 -15.05 4.07
C HIS A 165 10.37 -15.30 3.60
N ARG A 166 10.73 -14.77 2.44
CA ARG A 166 12.07 -14.90 1.88
C ARG A 166 13.13 -14.08 2.62
N GLN A 167 12.73 -12.93 3.17
CA GLN A 167 13.57 -12.10 4.05
C GLN A 167 13.81 -12.72 5.43
N MET A 168 12.94 -13.64 5.88
CA MET A 168 13.18 -14.38 7.11
C MET A 168 14.34 -15.37 6.97
N PRO A 169 15.07 -15.63 8.07
CA PRO A 169 16.04 -16.71 8.13
C PRO A 169 15.47 -18.02 7.58
N ILE A 170 16.29 -18.74 6.81
CA ILE A 170 15.87 -19.98 6.12
C ILE A 170 15.32 -21.02 7.11
N GLU A 171 15.82 -21.03 8.34
CA GLU A 171 15.35 -21.88 9.42
C GLU A 171 13.96 -21.54 9.95
N PHE A 172 13.29 -20.52 9.44
CA PHE A 172 11.87 -20.26 9.74
C PHE A 172 10.94 -20.71 8.62
N ILE A 173 11.49 -21.12 7.48
CA ILE A 173 10.74 -21.55 6.30
C ILE A 173 10.87 -23.06 6.12
N LYS A 174 9.75 -23.70 5.80
CA LYS A 174 9.68 -25.10 5.38
C LYS A 174 9.84 -25.18 3.87
N GLU A 175 10.50 -26.23 3.43
CA GLU A 175 10.44 -26.64 2.03
C GLU A 175 9.08 -27.29 1.76
N LEU A 176 8.30 -26.69 0.86
CA LEU A 176 7.10 -27.31 0.31
C LEU A 176 7.43 -28.04 -0.99
N PRO A 177 6.67 -29.09 -1.37
CA PRO A 177 6.84 -29.78 -2.65
C PRO A 177 6.76 -28.84 -3.87
N GLU A 178 6.02 -27.73 -3.77
CA GLU A 178 5.87 -26.75 -4.86
C GLU A 178 7.07 -25.80 -5.00
N CYS A 179 8.05 -25.86 -4.10
CA CYS A 179 9.27 -25.04 -4.16
C CYS A 179 10.30 -25.58 -5.17
N ASP A 180 9.83 -25.91 -6.37
CA ASP A 180 10.71 -26.24 -7.49
C ASP A 180 11.38 -24.95 -7.99
N ILE A 181 12.71 -24.95 -7.98
CA ILE A 181 13.51 -23.83 -8.46
C ILE A 181 13.95 -24.14 -9.88
N LEU A 182 13.70 -23.21 -10.78
CA LEU A 182 14.16 -23.32 -12.16
C LEU A 182 15.69 -23.37 -12.22
N GLN A 183 16.21 -24.07 -13.21
CA GLN A 183 17.66 -24.14 -13.41
C GLN A 183 18.15 -22.89 -14.13
N ASP A 184 19.37 -22.47 -13.78
CA ASP A 184 20.04 -21.42 -14.52
C ASP A 184 20.47 -21.93 -15.91
N THR A 185 20.68 -20.99 -16.84
CA THR A 185 21.24 -21.31 -18.15
C THR A 185 22.75 -21.56 -18.07
N GLN A 186 23.26 -22.41 -18.95
CA GLN A 186 24.70 -22.60 -19.17
C GLN A 186 25.27 -21.61 -20.20
N GLU A 187 24.39 -20.88 -20.89
CA GLU A 187 24.79 -19.89 -21.89
C GLU A 187 25.28 -18.60 -21.23
N THR A 188 26.35 -18.03 -21.77
CA THR A 188 26.80 -16.71 -21.33
C THR A 188 25.95 -15.64 -22.01
N ILE A 189 25.26 -14.83 -21.20
CA ILE A 189 24.40 -13.74 -21.68
C ILE A 189 25.06 -12.41 -21.35
N THR A 190 25.19 -11.56 -22.36
CA THR A 190 25.61 -10.16 -22.20
C THR A 190 24.47 -9.27 -22.65
N ASN A 191 24.16 -8.26 -21.84
CA ASN A 191 23.08 -7.34 -22.15
C ASN A 191 23.45 -6.46 -23.37
N SER A 192 22.45 -6.14 -24.16
CA SER A 192 22.58 -5.23 -25.30
C SER A 192 21.42 -4.22 -25.28
N LEU A 193 21.54 -3.15 -26.05
CA LEU A 193 20.50 -2.14 -26.14
C LEU A 193 19.64 -2.36 -27.38
N ILE A 194 18.35 -2.12 -27.26
CA ILE A 194 17.41 -2.04 -28.38
C ILE A 194 16.83 -0.64 -28.45
N THR A 195 16.54 -0.18 -29.67
CA THR A 195 15.89 1.12 -29.90
C THR A 195 14.38 0.98 -29.76
N ILE A 196 13.77 1.91 -29.01
CA ILE A 196 12.33 2.07 -28.87
C ILE A 196 11.96 3.40 -29.52
N HIS A 197 11.21 3.35 -30.60
CA HIS A 197 10.87 4.52 -31.40
C HIS A 197 9.95 5.49 -30.64
N SER A 198 10.04 6.77 -31.03
CA SER A 198 9.15 7.81 -30.52
C SER A 198 7.68 7.47 -30.78
N GLN A 199 6.83 7.71 -29.80
CA GLN A 199 5.40 7.44 -29.91
C GLN A 199 4.62 8.29 -28.91
N HIS A 200 3.33 8.50 -29.22
CA HIS A 200 2.38 9.07 -28.28
C HIS A 200 1.86 7.97 -27.36
N ILE A 201 1.97 8.17 -26.04
CA ILE A 201 1.54 7.22 -25.03
C ILE A 201 0.27 7.74 -24.36
N THR A 202 -0.74 6.86 -24.28
CA THR A 202 -1.94 7.06 -23.47
C THR A 202 -1.99 6.00 -22.37
N LEU A 203 -2.14 6.45 -21.13
CA LEU A 203 -2.36 5.64 -19.94
C LEU A 203 -3.72 5.98 -19.34
N GLY A 204 -4.23 5.06 -18.53
CA GLY A 204 -5.57 5.13 -17.98
C GLY A 204 -6.40 3.91 -18.34
N LYS A 205 -7.24 3.48 -17.40
CA LYS A 205 -8.22 2.42 -17.57
C LYS A 205 -9.59 3.06 -17.73
N GLU A 206 -10.33 2.58 -18.72
CA GLU A 206 -11.70 3.03 -18.96
C GLU A 206 -12.63 2.58 -17.83
N LYS A 207 -13.60 3.41 -17.43
CA LYS A 207 -14.55 3.07 -16.36
C LYS A 207 -15.41 1.84 -16.67
N ASN A 208 -15.64 1.54 -17.95
CA ASN A 208 -16.40 0.37 -18.41
C ASN A 208 -15.51 -0.85 -18.78
N HIS A 209 -14.24 -0.84 -18.39
CA HIS A 209 -13.31 -1.93 -18.68
C HIS A 209 -13.83 -3.27 -18.13
N HIS A 210 -13.58 -4.38 -18.84
CA HIS A 210 -14.12 -5.70 -18.48
C HIS A 210 -13.33 -6.42 -17.38
N LEU A 211 -12.37 -5.76 -16.74
CA LEU A 211 -11.52 -6.30 -15.68
C LEU A 211 -11.53 -5.34 -14.49
N TYR A 212 -11.45 -5.90 -13.28
CA TYR A 212 -11.27 -5.12 -12.06
C TYR A 212 -10.04 -4.22 -12.15
N GLY A 213 -10.10 -3.02 -11.57
CA GLY A 213 -8.97 -2.10 -11.43
C GLY A 213 -9.02 -1.31 -10.14
N TRP A 214 -7.86 -0.93 -9.62
CA TRP A 214 -7.75 0.01 -8.50
C TRP A 214 -8.01 1.44 -8.95
N ASP A 215 -8.36 2.32 -8.01
CA ASP A 215 -8.67 3.72 -8.27
C ASP A 215 -7.56 4.44 -9.07
N ASN A 216 -6.29 4.17 -8.75
CA ASN A 216 -5.13 4.79 -9.42
C ASN A 216 -4.95 4.40 -10.89
N GLU A 217 -5.64 3.37 -11.37
CA GLU A 217 -5.57 2.91 -12.76
C GLU A 217 -6.49 3.75 -13.66
N TYR A 218 -7.51 4.39 -13.09
CA TYR A 218 -8.49 5.19 -13.82
C TYR A 218 -8.03 6.64 -14.01
N GLY A 219 -8.74 7.35 -14.88
CA GLY A 219 -8.37 8.67 -15.36
C GLY A 219 -7.59 8.59 -16.66
N LYS A 220 -7.03 9.73 -17.09
CA LYS A 220 -6.30 9.84 -18.35
C LYS A 220 -4.93 10.46 -18.13
N TYR A 221 -3.92 9.91 -18.79
CA TYR A 221 -2.60 10.50 -18.87
C TYR A 221 -2.04 10.34 -20.28
N GLU A 222 -1.41 11.40 -20.79
CA GLU A 222 -0.84 11.44 -22.12
C GLU A 222 0.56 12.08 -22.11
N GLU A 223 1.48 11.46 -22.85
CA GLU A 223 2.86 11.91 -23.00
C GLU A 223 3.39 11.54 -24.40
N ASP A 224 4.02 12.50 -25.08
CA ASP A 224 4.82 12.23 -26.27
C ASP A 224 6.24 11.89 -25.85
N ILE A 225 6.65 10.64 -26.06
CA ILE A 225 8.03 10.23 -25.76
C ILE A 225 8.88 10.26 -27.02
N LYS A 226 10.12 10.75 -26.88
CA LYS A 226 11.15 10.65 -27.92
C LYS A 226 11.72 9.24 -27.95
N GLU A 227 12.36 8.91 -29.06
CA GLU A 227 13.14 7.69 -29.21
C GLU A 227 14.18 7.57 -28.08
N PHE A 228 14.31 6.36 -27.55
CA PHE A 228 15.25 6.02 -26.49
C PHE A 228 15.76 4.59 -26.69
N GLN A 229 16.73 4.17 -25.88
CA GLN A 229 17.22 2.79 -25.91
C GLN A 229 16.93 2.09 -24.58
N ALA A 230 16.53 0.82 -24.63
CA ALA A 230 16.30 -0.02 -23.46
C ALA A 230 17.23 -1.22 -23.48
N SER A 231 17.70 -1.68 -22.32
CA SER A 231 18.41 -2.96 -22.24
C SER A 231 17.48 -4.07 -22.73
N LYS A 232 18.04 -5.04 -23.47
CA LYS A 232 17.29 -6.16 -24.08
C LYS A 232 16.81 -7.13 -23.01
N TYR A 233 17.65 -7.39 -22.02
CA TYR A 233 17.38 -8.25 -20.89
C TYR A 233 17.26 -7.39 -19.62
N LEU A 234 16.58 -7.92 -18.60
CA LEU A 234 16.70 -7.41 -17.24
C LEU A 234 18.16 -7.54 -16.76
N VAL A 235 18.56 -6.68 -15.82
CA VAL A 235 19.89 -6.79 -15.21
C VAL A 235 19.97 -8.11 -14.44
N SER A 236 20.96 -8.95 -14.78
CA SER A 236 21.16 -10.25 -14.14
C SER A 236 21.98 -10.16 -12.87
N ASN A 237 21.96 -11.22 -12.04
CA ASN A 237 22.88 -11.35 -10.92
C ASN A 237 24.35 -11.21 -11.38
N LYS A 238 24.71 -11.78 -12.54
CA LYS A 238 26.05 -11.69 -13.12
C LYS A 238 26.45 -10.27 -13.46
N GLU A 239 25.57 -9.51 -14.10
CA GLU A 239 25.80 -8.11 -14.47
C GLU A 239 25.90 -7.23 -13.21
N PHE A 240 24.99 -7.42 -12.25
CA PHE A 240 25.01 -6.67 -10.99
C PHE A 240 26.23 -7.01 -10.11
N MET A 241 26.76 -8.24 -10.21
CA MET A 241 27.96 -8.63 -9.47
C MET A 241 29.20 -7.82 -9.86
N GLU A 242 29.25 -7.26 -11.08
CA GLU A 242 30.30 -6.30 -11.43
C GLU A 242 30.23 -5.03 -10.58
N PHE A 243 29.03 -4.47 -10.41
CA PHE A 243 28.80 -3.32 -9.53
C PHE A 243 29.22 -3.61 -8.08
N VAL A 244 28.87 -4.79 -7.56
CA VAL A 244 29.28 -5.19 -6.20
C VAL A 244 30.81 -5.28 -6.09
N ASN A 245 31.46 -5.95 -7.05
CA ASN A 245 32.91 -6.16 -7.04
C ASN A 245 33.72 -4.87 -7.25
N ASP A 246 33.18 -3.92 -8.03
CA ASP A 246 33.79 -2.60 -8.28
C ASP A 246 33.49 -1.59 -7.16
N GLY A 247 33.06 -2.07 -5.98
CA GLY A 247 32.87 -1.24 -4.78
C GLY A 247 31.57 -0.45 -4.76
N GLY A 248 30.54 -0.89 -5.49
CA GLY A 248 29.26 -0.20 -5.66
C GLY A 248 28.54 0.17 -4.36
N TYR A 249 28.61 -0.68 -3.33
CA TYR A 249 28.03 -0.40 -1.99
C TYR A 249 28.94 0.42 -1.08
N THR A 250 30.19 0.66 -1.47
CA THR A 250 31.19 1.42 -0.68
C THR A 250 31.47 2.81 -1.26
N ASN A 251 31.26 2.99 -2.57
CA ASN A 251 31.41 4.28 -3.21
C ASN A 251 30.10 5.08 -3.11
N LEU A 252 30.08 6.08 -2.22
CA LEU A 252 28.89 6.90 -1.96
C LEU A 252 28.51 7.81 -3.13
N ASP A 253 29.40 8.05 -4.09
CA ASP A 253 29.12 8.89 -5.27
C ASP A 253 28.02 8.29 -6.17
N PHE A 254 27.76 6.98 -6.05
CA PHE A 254 26.68 6.30 -6.77
C PHE A 254 25.31 6.42 -6.08
N TRP A 255 25.26 6.94 -4.86
CA TRP A 255 24.05 6.97 -4.04
C TRP A 255 23.62 8.42 -3.80
N ASP A 256 22.34 8.71 -4.01
CA ASP A 256 21.76 9.98 -3.58
C ASP A 256 21.56 10.01 -2.06
N GLU A 257 21.00 11.09 -1.53
CA GLU A 257 20.82 11.26 -0.09
C GLU A 257 19.97 10.14 0.54
N GLU A 258 18.88 9.74 -0.12
CA GLU A 258 18.02 8.65 0.36
C GLU A 258 18.78 7.31 0.35
N GLY A 259 19.51 7.03 -0.72
CA GLY A 259 20.40 5.89 -0.87
C GLY A 259 21.50 5.81 0.20
N GLN A 260 22.17 6.93 0.49
CA GLN A 260 23.19 7.01 1.53
C GLN A 260 22.60 6.77 2.94
N ASN A 261 21.41 7.32 3.20
CA ASN A 261 20.68 7.06 4.44
C ASN A 261 20.26 5.59 4.57
N PHE A 262 19.81 4.97 3.47
CA PHE A 262 19.55 3.55 3.40
C PHE A 262 20.79 2.73 3.75
N LEU A 263 21.93 2.96 3.09
CA LEU A 263 23.19 2.25 3.38
C LEU A 263 23.63 2.42 4.84
N LYS A 264 23.52 3.63 5.38
CA LYS A 264 23.87 3.91 6.79
C LYS A 264 22.99 3.13 7.77
N ARG A 265 21.68 3.04 7.48
CA ARG A 265 20.69 2.36 8.33
C ARG A 265 20.81 0.84 8.25
N THR A 266 20.89 0.30 7.03
CA THR A 266 20.82 -1.15 6.79
C THR A 266 22.20 -1.82 6.82
N LYS A 267 23.26 -1.04 6.59
CA LYS A 267 24.64 -1.53 6.37
C LYS A 267 24.73 -2.57 5.24
N ALA A 268 23.87 -2.44 4.23
CA ALA A 268 23.86 -3.34 3.09
C ALA A 268 25.21 -3.31 2.36
N THR A 269 25.69 -4.48 1.96
CA THR A 269 26.94 -4.65 1.19
C THR A 269 26.75 -5.44 -0.11
N HIS A 270 25.54 -5.95 -0.34
CA HIS A 270 25.13 -6.75 -1.49
C HIS A 270 23.59 -6.85 -1.47
N PRO A 271 22.95 -7.32 -2.57
CA PRO A 271 21.51 -7.56 -2.62
C PRO A 271 20.98 -8.43 -1.47
N PRO A 272 19.71 -8.27 -1.06
CA PRO A 272 19.14 -8.86 0.16
C PRO A 272 19.09 -10.40 0.14
N PHE A 273 18.98 -10.97 -1.06
CA PHE A 273 18.83 -12.41 -1.25
C PHE A 273 20.13 -13.08 -1.68
N TRP A 274 21.25 -12.37 -1.61
CA TRP A 274 22.57 -12.95 -1.75
C TRP A 274 23.07 -13.38 -0.38
N VAL A 275 23.48 -14.64 -0.26
CA VAL A 275 24.03 -15.21 0.98
C VAL A 275 25.53 -15.31 0.80
N LYS A 276 26.28 -14.49 1.53
CA LYS A 276 27.74 -14.51 1.49
C LYS A 276 28.28 -15.80 2.14
N THR A 277 29.21 -16.46 1.46
CA THR A 277 29.95 -17.64 1.92
C THR A 277 31.46 -17.43 1.73
N ASP A 278 32.28 -18.39 2.17
CA ASP A 278 33.73 -18.34 1.97
C ASP A 278 34.13 -18.40 0.48
N ASP A 279 33.32 -19.10 -0.34
CA ASP A 279 33.55 -19.30 -1.78
C ASP A 279 32.84 -18.26 -2.67
N GLY A 280 32.24 -17.21 -2.08
CA GLY A 280 31.55 -16.14 -2.81
C GLY A 280 30.12 -15.92 -2.34
N PHE A 281 29.15 -15.97 -3.25
CA PHE A 281 27.75 -15.80 -2.95
C PHE A 281 26.92 -17.02 -3.36
N MET A 282 25.94 -17.34 -2.53
CA MET A 282 24.83 -18.24 -2.81
C MET A 282 23.55 -17.41 -2.94
N TYR A 283 22.46 -18.00 -3.45
CA TYR A 283 21.20 -17.31 -3.63
C TYR A 283 20.11 -17.86 -2.70
N ARG A 284 19.48 -16.96 -1.94
CA ARG A 284 18.31 -17.23 -1.12
C ARG A 284 17.09 -17.24 -2.03
N ALA A 285 16.67 -18.40 -2.51
CA ALA A 285 15.35 -18.59 -3.11
C ALA A 285 14.28 -18.63 -1.99
N LEU A 286 13.00 -18.76 -2.35
CA LEU A 286 11.89 -18.76 -1.37
C LEU A 286 12.07 -19.82 -0.27
N CYS A 287 12.37 -21.07 -0.63
CA CYS A 287 12.43 -22.20 0.31
C CYS A 287 13.81 -22.85 0.45
N LYS A 288 14.81 -22.38 -0.32
CA LYS A 288 16.15 -22.99 -0.37
C LYS A 288 17.24 -21.93 -0.49
N ILE A 289 18.45 -22.33 -0.14
CA ILE A 289 19.68 -21.64 -0.55
C ILE A 289 20.30 -22.50 -1.65
N ILE A 290 20.54 -21.90 -2.82
CA ILE A 290 21.07 -22.59 -4.00
C ILE A 290 22.37 -21.93 -4.47
N PRO A 291 23.18 -22.61 -5.32
CA PRO A 291 24.26 -21.96 -6.04
C PRO A 291 23.76 -20.71 -6.76
N MET A 292 24.58 -19.66 -6.81
CA MET A 292 24.19 -18.38 -7.40
C MET A 292 23.76 -18.56 -8.87
N PRO A 293 22.48 -18.32 -9.21
CA PRO A 293 22.02 -18.31 -10.59
C PRO A 293 22.45 -16.99 -11.22
N LEU A 294 23.55 -17.04 -11.96
CA LEU A 294 24.20 -15.90 -12.59
C LEU A 294 23.27 -15.18 -13.57
N TYR A 295 22.38 -15.88 -14.26
CA TYR A 295 21.51 -15.29 -15.27
C TYR A 295 20.05 -15.18 -14.87
N PHE A 296 19.72 -15.37 -13.60
CA PHE A 296 18.46 -14.87 -13.07
C PHE A 296 18.51 -13.33 -12.98
N PRO A 297 17.36 -12.63 -13.08
CA PRO A 297 17.33 -11.20 -12.79
C PRO A 297 17.80 -10.94 -11.36
N VAL A 298 18.58 -9.87 -11.18
CA VAL A 298 18.93 -9.42 -9.83
C VAL A 298 17.70 -8.86 -9.15
N GLU A 299 17.53 -9.16 -7.87
CA GLU A 299 16.42 -8.64 -7.06
C GLU A 299 16.95 -7.63 -6.04
N VAL A 300 16.54 -6.38 -6.18
CA VAL A 300 17.06 -5.21 -5.45
C VAL A 300 15.95 -4.21 -5.19
N ASN A 301 16.18 -3.23 -4.31
CA ASN A 301 15.28 -2.09 -4.16
C ASN A 301 15.57 -1.00 -5.22
N ALA A 302 14.75 0.05 -5.28
CA ALA A 302 14.91 1.10 -6.28
C ALA A 302 16.23 1.89 -6.09
N LEU A 303 16.65 2.12 -4.85
CA LEU A 303 17.88 2.87 -4.53
C LEU A 303 19.13 2.16 -5.06
N GLU A 304 19.19 0.84 -4.90
CA GLU A 304 20.24 -0.02 -5.46
C GLU A 304 20.23 -0.03 -7.00
N ALA A 305 19.03 -0.10 -7.60
CA ALA A 305 18.87 -0.07 -9.05
C ALA A 305 19.32 1.28 -9.66
N GLU A 306 18.95 2.39 -9.03
CA GLU A 306 19.41 3.74 -9.40
C GLU A 306 20.94 3.88 -9.21
N ALA A 307 21.48 3.36 -8.10
CA ALA A 307 22.92 3.40 -7.86
C ALA A 307 23.73 2.61 -8.90
N PHE A 308 23.23 1.43 -9.29
CA PHE A 308 23.79 0.68 -10.42
C PHE A 308 23.77 1.51 -11.70
N CYS A 309 22.66 2.20 -12.01
CA CYS A 309 22.58 3.06 -13.20
C CYS A 309 23.62 4.19 -13.16
N ARG A 310 23.83 4.85 -12.00
CA ARG A 310 24.87 5.89 -11.83
C ARG A 310 26.27 5.31 -12.01
N TYR A 311 26.57 4.15 -11.41
CA TYR A 311 27.83 3.44 -11.60
C TYR A 311 28.10 3.10 -13.07
N LYS A 312 27.12 2.47 -13.74
CA LYS A 312 27.23 2.08 -15.14
C LYS A 312 27.42 3.31 -16.03
N SER A 313 26.77 4.42 -15.66
CA SER A 313 26.92 5.68 -16.39
C SER A 313 28.33 6.24 -16.32
N GLN A 314 28.95 6.20 -15.15
CA GLN A 314 30.34 6.61 -14.97
C GLN A 314 31.30 5.67 -15.71
N LYS A 315 31.06 4.36 -15.64
CA LYS A 315 31.92 3.34 -16.28
C LYS A 315 31.92 3.46 -17.80
N ASP A 316 30.75 3.63 -18.40
CA ASP A 316 30.58 3.59 -19.86
C ASP A 316 30.56 4.98 -20.51
N GLY A 317 30.50 6.07 -19.73
CA GLY A 317 30.45 7.44 -20.23
C GLY A 317 29.10 7.83 -20.88
N VAL A 318 28.02 7.15 -20.51
CA VAL A 318 26.66 7.32 -21.06
C VAL A 318 25.65 7.37 -19.92
N THR A 319 24.64 8.24 -19.98
CA THR A 319 23.65 8.33 -18.89
C THR A 319 22.61 7.20 -18.98
N TYR A 320 22.73 6.23 -18.07
CA TYR A 320 21.73 5.21 -17.79
C TYR A 320 20.78 5.64 -16.67
N MET A 321 19.52 5.23 -16.77
CA MET A 321 18.48 5.48 -15.77
C MET A 321 17.41 4.39 -15.81
N LEU A 322 16.53 4.38 -14.80
CA LEU A 322 15.33 3.54 -14.82
C LEU A 322 14.29 4.11 -15.80
N PRO A 323 13.43 3.26 -16.43
CA PRO A 323 12.37 3.73 -17.32
C PRO A 323 11.32 4.57 -16.57
N SER A 324 10.74 5.56 -17.25
CA SER A 324 9.47 6.17 -16.80
C SER A 324 8.29 5.22 -17.06
N GLU A 325 7.12 5.50 -16.47
CA GLU A 325 5.88 4.76 -16.75
C GLU A 325 5.51 4.79 -18.25
N ALA A 326 5.68 5.94 -18.91
CA ALA A 326 5.43 6.09 -20.34
C ALA A 326 6.44 5.32 -21.20
N GLU A 327 7.72 5.32 -20.82
CA GLU A 327 8.77 4.53 -21.50
C GLU A 327 8.54 3.02 -21.33
N TYR A 328 8.11 2.58 -20.14
CA TYR A 328 7.71 1.20 -19.93
C TYR A 328 6.51 0.84 -20.82
N ARG A 329 5.51 1.71 -20.94
CA ARG A 329 4.37 1.48 -21.84
C ARG A 329 4.80 1.38 -23.31
N ALA A 330 5.77 2.18 -23.73
CA ALA A 330 6.34 2.09 -25.06
C ALA A 330 7.06 0.77 -25.31
N ILE A 331 7.80 0.27 -24.33
CA ILE A 331 8.41 -1.06 -24.36
C ILE A 331 7.32 -2.14 -24.46
N TYR A 332 6.25 -2.02 -23.68
CA TYR A 332 5.09 -2.94 -23.71
C TYR A 332 4.44 -3.00 -25.10
N ILE A 333 4.25 -1.85 -25.75
CA ILE A 333 3.68 -1.77 -27.10
C ILE A 333 4.63 -2.39 -28.13
N GLN A 334 5.93 -2.07 -28.08
CA GLN A 334 6.95 -2.64 -28.97
C GLN A 334 7.03 -4.17 -28.84
N ALA A 335 6.88 -4.68 -27.62
CA ALA A 335 6.84 -6.10 -27.30
C ALA A 335 5.62 -6.83 -27.89
N GLY A 336 4.65 -6.09 -28.45
CA GLY A 336 3.41 -6.66 -29.00
C GLY A 336 2.46 -7.20 -27.93
N LEU A 337 2.65 -6.80 -26.68
CA LEU A 337 1.85 -7.27 -25.56
C LEU A 337 0.44 -6.66 -25.58
N GLN A 338 -0.54 -7.48 -25.22
CA GLN A 338 -1.95 -7.10 -25.05
C GLN A 338 -2.38 -7.37 -23.61
N GLU A 339 -3.61 -7.80 -23.32
CA GLU A 339 -3.98 -8.23 -21.97
C GLU A 339 -3.42 -9.62 -21.60
N PHE A 340 -3.35 -9.89 -20.29
CA PHE A 340 -2.71 -11.10 -19.75
C PHE A 340 -3.31 -12.42 -20.30
N TYR A 341 -4.60 -12.45 -20.63
CA TYR A 341 -5.29 -13.66 -21.11
C TYR A 341 -4.90 -14.07 -22.53
N HIS A 342 -4.06 -13.27 -23.22
CA HIS A 342 -3.40 -13.67 -24.46
C HIS A 342 -2.10 -14.42 -24.23
N LEU A 343 -1.58 -14.43 -22.99
CA LEU A 343 -0.34 -15.10 -22.62
C LEU A 343 -0.64 -16.51 -22.09
N LYS A 344 0.16 -17.47 -22.54
CA LYS A 344 0.21 -18.81 -21.96
C LYS A 344 1.19 -18.84 -20.77
N PRO A 345 1.08 -19.84 -19.87
CA PRO A 345 2.00 -19.98 -18.75
C PRO A 345 3.49 -19.99 -19.14
N GLU A 346 3.83 -20.53 -20.30
CA GLU A 346 5.20 -20.55 -20.83
C GLU A 346 5.70 -19.20 -21.38
N ASP A 347 4.80 -18.28 -21.72
CA ASP A 347 5.16 -17.01 -22.35
C ASP A 347 5.75 -16.02 -21.32
N ALA A 348 5.30 -16.08 -20.06
CA ALA A 348 5.77 -15.21 -18.98
C ALA A 348 5.74 -15.94 -17.62
N ASN A 349 6.81 -15.82 -16.83
CA ASN A 349 6.87 -16.36 -15.47
C ASN A 349 6.09 -15.46 -14.50
N GLN A 350 4.79 -15.68 -14.36
CA GLN A 350 3.88 -14.94 -13.47
C GLN A 350 2.79 -15.88 -12.93
N ASN A 351 1.84 -15.37 -12.16
CA ASN A 351 0.67 -16.10 -11.67
C ASN A 351 1.02 -17.37 -10.86
N LEU A 352 2.16 -17.35 -10.13
CA LEU A 352 2.62 -18.44 -9.27
C LEU A 352 2.84 -19.79 -9.99
N HIS A 353 3.06 -19.74 -11.31
CA HIS A 353 3.42 -20.94 -12.11
C HIS A 353 4.72 -21.55 -11.58
N HIS A 354 5.68 -20.70 -11.21
CA HIS A 354 6.90 -21.07 -10.51
C HIS A 354 7.05 -20.24 -9.23
N LEU A 355 7.75 -20.78 -8.22
CA LEU A 355 8.05 -20.08 -6.95
C LEU A 355 9.49 -19.57 -6.93
N SER A 356 10.00 -19.21 -8.11
CA SER A 356 11.31 -18.61 -8.32
C SER A 356 11.32 -17.82 -9.63
N SER A 357 12.29 -16.93 -9.76
CA SER A 357 12.68 -16.36 -11.05
C SER A 357 13.17 -17.44 -12.03
N SER A 358 13.31 -17.04 -13.30
CA SER A 358 13.88 -17.80 -14.41
C SER A 358 15.05 -17.03 -15.05
N PRO A 359 15.91 -17.71 -15.85
CA PRO A 359 16.95 -17.04 -16.63
C PRO A 359 16.38 -15.94 -17.55
N ILE A 360 17.09 -14.81 -17.62
CA ILE A 360 16.66 -13.59 -18.33
C ILE A 360 16.44 -13.77 -19.84
N ASN A 361 16.84 -14.89 -20.42
CA ASN A 361 16.70 -15.19 -21.85
C ASN A 361 15.54 -16.17 -22.17
N GLN A 362 14.64 -16.45 -21.24
CA GLN A 362 13.55 -17.41 -21.47
C GLN A 362 12.31 -16.80 -22.13
N HIS A 363 11.88 -15.61 -21.71
CA HIS A 363 10.60 -15.05 -22.10
C HIS A 363 10.78 -13.92 -23.14
N ASN A 364 10.74 -14.27 -24.42
CA ASN A 364 10.98 -13.34 -25.54
C ASN A 364 9.68 -12.71 -26.07
N PHE A 365 9.67 -11.38 -26.14
CA PHE A 365 8.61 -10.58 -26.75
C PHE A 365 9.18 -9.69 -27.85
N ASN A 366 9.13 -10.15 -29.10
CA ASN A 366 9.61 -9.40 -30.27
C ASN A 366 11.04 -8.84 -30.12
N GLY A 367 11.93 -9.61 -29.49
CA GLY A 367 13.34 -9.27 -29.34
C GLY A 367 13.71 -8.59 -28.03
N ILE A 368 12.75 -8.22 -27.18
CA ILE A 368 12.96 -7.81 -25.78
C ILE A 368 12.44 -8.88 -24.83
N TYR A 369 13.14 -9.13 -23.72
CA TYR A 369 12.85 -10.26 -22.84
C TYR A 369 12.30 -9.79 -21.49
N ASP A 370 11.45 -10.61 -20.86
CA ASP A 370 10.88 -10.34 -19.53
C ASP A 370 10.27 -8.92 -19.43
N VAL A 371 9.48 -8.52 -20.43
CA VAL A 371 8.73 -7.26 -20.35
C VAL A 371 7.63 -7.37 -19.30
N VAL A 372 7.05 -8.56 -19.16
CA VAL A 372 6.16 -8.96 -18.07
C VAL A 372 6.64 -10.26 -17.43
N GLY A 373 6.35 -10.43 -16.14
CA GLY A 373 6.73 -11.59 -15.35
C GLY A 373 8.20 -11.59 -14.94
N ASN A 374 8.61 -12.71 -14.35
CA ASN A 374 9.91 -12.95 -13.72
C ASN A 374 10.09 -12.07 -12.48
N VAL A 375 10.36 -10.78 -12.63
CA VAL A 375 10.41 -9.81 -11.53
C VAL A 375 9.76 -8.50 -11.96
N TRP A 376 9.18 -7.80 -10.99
CA TRP A 376 8.79 -6.41 -11.18
C TRP A 376 9.99 -5.57 -11.61
N GLN A 377 9.77 -4.52 -12.41
CA GLN A 377 10.80 -3.61 -12.89
C GLN A 377 10.64 -2.26 -12.22
N TRP A 378 11.65 -1.82 -11.44
CA TRP A 378 11.66 -0.47 -10.87
C TRP A 378 11.68 0.61 -11.94
N GLY A 379 10.81 1.61 -11.79
CA GLY A 379 10.76 2.81 -12.59
C GLY A 379 11.22 4.06 -11.85
N ARG A 380 11.51 5.13 -12.59
CA ARG A 380 11.82 6.46 -12.02
C ARG A 380 10.59 7.34 -11.78
N THR A 381 9.42 6.94 -12.29
CA THR A 381 8.19 7.71 -12.14
C THR A 381 7.62 7.49 -10.73
N PRO A 382 7.46 8.54 -9.92
CA PRO A 382 6.71 8.42 -8.68
C PRO A 382 5.24 8.16 -9.00
N ILE A 383 4.51 7.51 -8.09
CA ILE A 383 3.07 7.31 -8.31
C ILE A 383 2.30 8.62 -8.09
N PHE A 384 1.35 8.87 -8.98
CA PHE A 384 0.44 10.02 -8.94
C PHE A 384 -0.92 9.64 -9.54
N GLY A 385 -1.96 10.42 -9.22
CA GLY A 385 -3.29 10.25 -9.79
C GLY A 385 -3.38 10.84 -11.20
N PHE A 386 -3.97 10.10 -12.15
CA PHE A 386 -4.21 10.63 -13.49
C PHE A 386 -5.27 11.74 -13.52
N GLU A 387 -5.41 12.43 -14.66
CA GLU A 387 -6.48 13.41 -14.85
C GLU A 387 -7.84 12.70 -14.71
N GLY A 388 -8.69 13.20 -13.81
CA GLY A 388 -9.97 12.56 -13.48
C GLY A 388 -9.85 11.36 -12.53
N PHE A 389 -8.73 11.19 -11.84
CA PHE A 389 -8.60 10.23 -10.75
C PHE A 389 -9.63 10.52 -9.63
N GLU A 390 -10.34 9.48 -9.23
CA GLU A 390 -11.36 9.51 -8.18
C GLU A 390 -11.11 8.35 -7.24
N VAL A 391 -11.09 8.61 -5.92
CA VAL A 391 -10.97 7.55 -4.93
C VAL A 391 -12.20 6.68 -4.89
N HIS A 392 -11.99 5.38 -4.69
CA HIS A 392 -13.10 4.49 -4.44
C HIS A 392 -13.62 4.67 -3.00
N PRO A 393 -14.92 4.91 -2.76
CA PRO A 393 -15.45 5.27 -1.43
C PRO A 393 -15.25 4.19 -0.36
N ALA A 394 -15.13 2.93 -0.77
CA ALA A 394 -14.82 1.84 0.15
C ALA A 394 -13.34 1.83 0.62
N TYR A 395 -12.42 2.41 -0.15
CA TYR A 395 -10.98 2.29 0.11
C TYR A 395 -10.22 3.56 -0.31
N ASP A 396 -10.49 4.67 0.38
CA ASP A 396 -10.00 6.01 0.04
C ASP A 396 -8.50 6.24 0.34
N ASP A 397 -7.90 5.35 1.12
CA ASP A 397 -6.50 5.36 1.53
C ASP A 397 -5.63 4.33 0.80
N PHE A 398 -6.14 3.65 -0.24
CA PHE A 398 -5.33 2.70 -1.02
C PHE A 398 -4.19 3.41 -1.80
N SER A 399 -4.53 4.44 -2.57
CA SER A 399 -3.55 5.12 -3.46
C SER A 399 -3.05 6.44 -2.93
N THR A 400 -3.94 7.23 -2.33
CA THR A 400 -3.71 8.64 -2.01
C THR A 400 -2.53 8.90 -1.06
N PRO A 401 -2.26 8.05 -0.06
CA PRO A 401 -1.10 8.24 0.81
C PRO A 401 0.24 8.07 0.08
N THR A 402 0.25 7.32 -1.04
CA THR A 402 1.47 7.05 -1.81
C THR A 402 1.83 8.15 -2.81
N PHE A 403 0.93 9.11 -3.05
CA PHE A 403 1.20 10.29 -3.88
C PHE A 403 2.02 11.31 -3.08
N ASP A 404 3.28 10.97 -2.83
CA ASP A 404 4.18 11.68 -1.91
C ASP A 404 5.63 11.82 -2.43
N ASP A 405 5.85 11.51 -3.72
CA ASP A 405 7.14 11.49 -4.43
C ASP A 405 8.21 10.53 -3.86
N LYS A 406 7.90 9.80 -2.80
CA LYS A 406 8.78 8.82 -2.16
C LYS A 406 8.46 7.37 -2.58
N HIS A 407 7.32 7.18 -3.23
CA HIS A 407 6.89 5.90 -3.78
C HIS A 407 7.19 5.83 -5.28
N ALA A 408 8.05 4.89 -5.68
CA ALA A 408 8.36 4.66 -7.08
C ALA A 408 7.45 3.57 -7.65
N LEU A 409 6.99 3.76 -8.89
CA LEU A 409 6.23 2.74 -9.61
C LEU A 409 7.11 1.53 -9.95
N ILE A 410 6.48 0.35 -9.90
CA ILE A 410 7.04 -0.89 -10.42
C ILE A 410 6.16 -1.42 -11.55
N PHE A 411 6.78 -2.04 -12.56
CA PHE A 411 6.11 -2.47 -13.78
C PHE A 411 6.26 -3.96 -14.09
N GLY A 412 5.27 -4.53 -14.77
CA GLY A 412 5.40 -5.82 -15.46
C GLY A 412 5.11 -7.08 -14.67
N SER A 413 4.84 -7.01 -13.36
CA SER A 413 4.58 -8.18 -12.51
C SER A 413 5.81 -9.07 -12.23
N SER A 414 5.72 -9.96 -11.25
CA SER A 414 6.74 -10.95 -10.90
C SER A 414 6.21 -12.38 -11.02
N TRP A 415 7.09 -13.37 -10.81
CA TRP A 415 6.70 -14.79 -10.66
C TRP A 415 5.64 -15.00 -9.58
N ALA A 416 5.59 -14.14 -8.55
CA ALA A 416 4.65 -14.21 -7.44
C ALA A 416 3.31 -13.48 -7.70
N SER A 417 3.29 -12.57 -8.67
CA SER A 417 2.14 -11.71 -8.96
C SER A 417 0.97 -12.51 -9.53
N SER A 418 -0.26 -12.19 -9.10
CA SER A 418 -1.48 -12.81 -9.62
C SER A 418 -2.68 -11.86 -9.55
N GLY A 419 -3.78 -12.17 -10.24
CA GLY A 419 -4.98 -11.32 -10.26
C GLY A 419 -4.74 -9.98 -10.95
N ASN A 420 -5.09 -8.87 -10.31
CA ASN A 420 -4.84 -7.53 -10.83
C ASN A 420 -3.35 -7.27 -11.04
N LEU A 421 -2.44 -7.81 -10.21
CA LEU A 421 -0.99 -7.56 -10.33
C LEU A 421 -0.38 -7.91 -11.71
N ILE A 422 -1.02 -8.79 -12.49
CA ILE A 422 -0.55 -9.22 -13.82
C ILE A 422 -1.26 -8.49 -14.99
N MET A 423 -2.17 -7.56 -14.71
CA MET A 423 -2.92 -6.87 -15.76
C MET A 423 -2.11 -5.73 -16.39
N LYS A 424 -2.46 -5.39 -17.63
CA LYS A 424 -1.79 -4.32 -18.40
C LYS A 424 -1.84 -2.95 -17.70
N HIS A 425 -2.95 -2.65 -17.03
CA HIS A 425 -3.27 -1.33 -16.48
C HIS A 425 -2.81 -1.14 -15.04
N SER A 426 -2.25 -2.16 -14.42
CA SER A 426 -1.94 -2.18 -13.00
C SER A 426 -0.83 -1.20 -12.65
N ARG A 427 -1.07 -0.43 -11.59
CA ARG A 427 -0.11 0.55 -11.06
C ARG A 427 0.12 0.27 -9.58
N TYR A 428 1.33 -0.18 -9.28
CA TYR A 428 1.77 -0.44 -7.92
C TYR A 428 3.02 0.38 -7.64
N ALA A 429 3.11 0.88 -6.42
CA ALA A 429 4.23 1.69 -5.99
C ALA A 429 4.62 1.36 -4.56
N PHE A 430 5.90 1.46 -4.29
CA PHE A 430 6.47 1.16 -2.97
C PHE A 430 7.54 2.19 -2.64
N ARG A 431 7.79 2.38 -1.33
CA ARG A 431 8.98 3.10 -0.85
C ARG A 431 10.22 2.54 -1.55
N LYS A 432 11.08 3.43 -2.03
CA LYS A 432 12.28 3.06 -2.80
C LYS A 432 13.23 2.12 -2.06
N HIS A 433 13.25 2.16 -0.73
CA HIS A 433 14.08 1.29 0.11
C HIS A 433 13.49 -0.09 0.39
N PHE A 434 12.23 -0.34 0.05
CA PHE A 434 11.61 -1.63 0.29
C PHE A 434 12.00 -2.67 -0.75
N TYR A 435 12.30 -3.87 -0.25
CA TYR A 435 12.48 -5.04 -1.08
C TYR A 435 11.13 -5.59 -1.51
N GLN A 436 11.03 -5.92 -2.80
CA GLN A 436 9.92 -6.63 -3.44
C GLN A 436 10.52 -7.78 -4.28
N ASN A 437 9.69 -8.59 -4.95
CA ASN A 437 10.16 -9.46 -6.03
C ASN A 437 10.46 -8.61 -7.28
N ALA A 438 11.40 -7.68 -7.16
CA ALA A 438 11.67 -6.61 -8.11
C ALA A 438 13.16 -6.56 -8.46
N GLY A 439 13.42 -6.47 -9.76
CA GLY A 439 14.70 -6.09 -10.33
C GLY A 439 14.52 -4.82 -11.15
N PHE A 440 15.26 -4.69 -12.24
CA PHE A 440 15.13 -3.52 -13.10
C PHE A 440 15.67 -3.75 -14.51
N ARG A 441 15.24 -2.84 -15.39
CA ARG A 441 15.77 -2.60 -16.72
C ARG A 441 16.34 -1.18 -16.72
N TYR A 442 17.45 -0.96 -17.41
CA TYR A 442 17.96 0.39 -17.63
C TYR A 442 17.66 0.89 -19.04
N VAL A 443 17.55 2.20 -19.16
CA VAL A 443 17.36 2.91 -20.43
C VAL A 443 18.43 4.00 -20.61
N ILE A 444 18.68 4.37 -21.86
CA ILE A 444 19.36 5.62 -22.22
C ILE A 444 18.30 6.51 -22.84
N SER A 445 17.99 7.62 -22.18
CA SER A 445 16.88 8.49 -22.57
C SER A 445 17.17 9.96 -22.32
N SER A 446 16.55 10.81 -23.14
CA SER A 446 16.48 12.27 -22.96
C SER A 446 15.08 12.74 -22.56
N ASN A 447 14.13 11.81 -22.38
CA ASN A 447 12.78 12.12 -21.94
C ASN A 447 12.76 12.54 -20.47
N VAL A 448 12.01 13.59 -20.17
CA VAL A 448 11.75 14.08 -18.82
C VAL A 448 10.43 13.50 -18.36
N THR A 449 10.42 12.88 -17.18
CA THR A 449 9.18 12.33 -16.61
C THR A 449 8.19 13.47 -16.34
N LYS A 450 7.02 13.41 -16.99
CA LYS A 450 5.91 14.32 -16.74
C LYS A 450 5.09 13.78 -15.56
N ILE A 451 4.79 14.65 -14.60
CA ILE A 451 3.94 14.37 -13.44
C ILE A 451 2.77 15.35 -13.49
N GLN A 452 1.55 14.85 -13.34
CA GLN A 452 0.32 15.65 -13.33
C GLN A 452 -0.34 15.47 -11.96
N ASN A 453 -0.33 16.50 -11.12
CA ASN A 453 -0.90 16.46 -9.76
C ASN A 453 -2.20 17.27 -9.69
N ASP A 454 -3.26 16.77 -10.34
CA ASP A 454 -4.59 17.41 -10.30
C ASP A 454 -5.44 16.95 -9.10
N TYR A 455 -4.95 15.98 -8.32
CA TYR A 455 -5.71 15.31 -7.27
C TYR A 455 -5.92 16.12 -5.99
N GLU A 456 -5.12 17.15 -5.72
CA GLU A 456 -5.18 17.85 -4.43
C GLU A 456 -6.35 18.85 -4.29
N GLU A 457 -7.21 19.04 -5.29
CA GLU A 457 -8.17 20.16 -5.28
C GLU A 457 -9.16 20.11 -4.10
N ASP A 458 -9.64 18.93 -3.70
CA ASP A 458 -10.58 18.80 -2.59
C ASP A 458 -9.90 18.89 -1.22
N VAL A 459 -8.69 18.35 -1.07
CA VAL A 459 -7.82 18.52 0.11
C VAL A 459 -7.46 19.99 0.30
N ILE A 460 -7.06 20.66 -0.79
CA ILE A 460 -6.81 22.09 -0.83
C ILE A 460 -8.06 22.86 -0.42
N THR A 461 -9.22 22.52 -0.99
CA THR A 461 -10.49 23.19 -0.68
C THR A 461 -10.85 22.99 0.79
N GLN A 462 -10.69 21.78 1.33
CA GLN A 462 -10.97 21.48 2.73
C GLN A 462 -9.97 22.19 3.66
N CYS A 463 -8.68 22.21 3.31
CA CYS A 463 -7.65 22.97 4.01
C CYS A 463 -8.01 24.47 4.07
N GLN A 464 -8.40 25.05 2.92
CA GLN A 464 -8.82 26.45 2.88
C GLN A 464 -10.04 26.72 3.75
N LYS A 465 -11.04 25.82 3.74
CA LYS A 465 -12.23 25.95 4.59
C LYS A 465 -11.86 25.89 6.08
N ASP A 466 -11.12 24.86 6.48
CA ASP A 466 -10.78 24.62 7.89
C ASP A 466 -9.93 25.77 8.45
N TYR A 467 -9.01 26.35 7.67
CA TYR A 467 -8.11 27.41 8.14
C TYR A 467 -8.58 28.85 7.82
N ALA A 468 -9.71 29.05 7.11
CA ALA A 468 -10.25 30.39 6.84
C ALA A 468 -11.12 30.93 8.00
N GLN A 469 -12.00 30.11 8.56
CA GLN A 469 -12.83 30.42 9.73
C GLN A 469 -13.38 29.11 10.32
N ASP A 470 -12.88 28.71 11.49
CA ASP A 470 -13.37 27.50 12.16
C ASP A 470 -14.55 27.83 13.08
N ASN A 471 -15.74 27.35 12.71
CA ASN A 471 -16.96 27.53 13.47
C ASN A 471 -17.00 26.68 14.75
N THR A 472 -16.08 25.73 14.95
CA THR A 472 -16.05 24.85 16.14
C THR A 472 -15.31 25.48 17.34
N TYR A 473 -14.40 26.42 17.11
CA TYR A 473 -13.57 27.02 18.15
C TYR A 473 -14.34 27.73 19.28
N PRO A 474 -15.36 28.57 19.01
CA PRO A 474 -16.13 29.23 20.06
C PRO A 474 -16.84 28.25 21.00
N TYR A 475 -17.18 27.08 20.49
CA TYR A 475 -17.87 26.02 21.21
C TYR A 475 -16.92 25.22 22.10
N ILE A 476 -15.71 24.94 21.63
CA ILE A 476 -14.63 24.32 22.42
C ILE A 476 -14.22 25.24 23.58
N GLN A 477 -14.06 26.53 23.33
CA GLN A 477 -13.73 27.51 24.38
C GLN A 477 -14.83 27.62 25.44
N LYS A 478 -16.12 27.54 25.03
CA LYS A 478 -17.23 27.55 25.98
C LYS A 478 -17.31 26.26 26.79
N ALA A 479 -17.12 25.11 26.15
CA ALA A 479 -17.21 23.81 26.82
C ALA A 479 -16.02 23.56 27.75
N SER A 480 -14.83 24.08 27.44
CA SER A 480 -13.65 23.95 28.30
C SER A 480 -13.79 24.63 29.66
N LEU A 481 -14.70 25.60 29.81
CA LEU A 481 -15.02 26.22 31.10
C LEU A 481 -15.71 25.26 32.09
N TYR A 482 -16.27 24.16 31.60
CA TYR A 482 -16.96 23.16 32.41
C TYR A 482 -16.10 21.92 32.69
N LEU A 483 -14.85 21.90 32.22
CA LEU A 483 -13.95 20.78 32.43
C LEU A 483 -13.30 20.80 33.80
N SER A 484 -13.29 19.63 34.44
CA SER A 484 -12.54 19.39 35.68
C SER A 484 -11.09 18.98 35.42
N SER A 485 -10.79 18.46 34.23
CA SER A 485 -9.46 18.03 33.79
C SER A 485 -9.24 18.39 32.32
N THR A 486 -8.00 18.73 31.98
CA THR A 486 -7.57 19.00 30.59
C THR A 486 -6.34 18.17 30.21
N GLN A 487 -6.25 16.93 30.70
CA GLN A 487 -5.13 16.04 30.39
C GLN A 487 -5.21 15.56 28.95
N LYS A 488 -6.34 14.98 28.55
CA LYS A 488 -6.45 14.28 27.26
C LYS A 488 -7.74 14.62 26.51
N ALA A 489 -7.62 15.01 25.24
CA ALA A 489 -8.75 15.20 24.33
C ALA A 489 -8.69 14.27 23.10
N LEU A 490 -9.85 13.91 22.58
CA LEU A 490 -10.04 13.22 21.30
C LEU A 490 -10.77 14.14 20.32
N ASP A 491 -10.18 14.37 19.16
CA ASP A 491 -10.80 15.08 18.04
C ASP A 491 -11.09 14.11 16.90
N PHE A 492 -12.31 13.59 16.84
CA PHE A 492 -12.74 12.62 15.85
C PHE A 492 -13.37 13.30 14.62
N GLY A 493 -12.91 12.92 13.43
CA GLY A 493 -13.23 13.62 12.18
C GLY A 493 -12.50 14.96 12.11
N CYS A 494 -11.23 14.97 12.53
CA CYS A 494 -10.41 16.18 12.63
C CYS A 494 -9.96 16.73 11.26
N LYS A 495 -10.18 16.00 10.17
CA LYS A 495 -9.86 16.39 8.79
C LYS A 495 -8.42 16.89 8.67
N THR A 496 -8.23 18.17 8.32
CA THR A 496 -6.92 18.80 8.12
C THR A 496 -6.22 19.22 9.43
N GLY A 497 -6.78 18.83 10.57
CA GLY A 497 -6.16 18.93 11.89
C GLY A 497 -6.29 20.30 12.57
N ARG A 498 -6.97 21.28 11.96
CA ARG A 498 -7.14 22.62 12.52
C ARG A 498 -7.69 22.59 13.95
N SER A 499 -8.77 21.84 14.18
CA SER A 499 -9.41 21.72 15.49
C SER A 499 -8.52 21.00 16.51
N SER A 500 -7.73 20.00 16.09
CA SER A 500 -6.74 19.35 16.95
C SER A 500 -5.69 20.33 17.47
N PHE A 501 -5.21 21.24 16.61
CA PHE A 501 -4.29 22.30 17.02
C PHE A 501 -4.93 23.29 18.00
N GLU A 502 -6.20 23.65 17.79
CA GLU A 502 -6.91 24.52 18.73
C GLU A 502 -7.15 23.84 20.08
N LEU A 503 -7.50 22.55 20.09
CA LEU A 503 -7.62 21.77 21.32
C LEU A 503 -6.28 21.71 22.08
N ALA A 504 -5.15 21.56 21.38
CA ALA A 504 -3.82 21.48 22.00
C ALA A 504 -3.40 22.75 22.75
N ARG A 505 -4.10 23.88 22.58
CA ARG A 505 -3.93 25.06 23.43
C ARG A 505 -4.36 24.81 24.87
N TYR A 506 -5.40 24.01 25.07
CA TYR A 506 -6.05 23.79 26.35
C TYR A 506 -5.69 22.44 26.98
N PHE A 507 -5.45 21.43 26.14
CA PHE A 507 -5.13 20.07 26.59
C PHE A 507 -3.63 19.78 26.54
N GLN A 508 -3.17 18.94 27.48
CA GLN A 508 -1.79 18.47 27.49
C GLN A 508 -1.50 17.48 26.36
N TYR A 509 -2.52 16.72 25.95
CA TYR A 509 -2.43 15.77 24.86
C TYR A 509 -3.74 15.69 24.06
N VAL A 510 -3.63 15.62 22.73
CA VAL A 510 -4.75 15.53 21.79
C VAL A 510 -4.51 14.39 20.80
N ASP A 511 -5.42 13.43 20.74
CA ASP A 511 -5.49 12.50 19.61
C ASP A 511 -6.38 13.12 18.53
N GLY A 512 -5.81 13.49 17.39
CA GLY A 512 -6.53 13.91 16.19
C GLY A 512 -6.80 12.69 15.31
N VAL A 513 -8.04 12.27 15.20
CA VAL A 513 -8.42 11.04 14.51
C VAL A 513 -9.32 11.33 13.32
N ASP A 514 -9.07 10.68 12.19
CA ASP A 514 -9.95 10.71 11.02
C ASP A 514 -9.96 9.34 10.35
N ILE A 515 -11.02 9.05 9.58
CA ILE A 515 -11.07 7.84 8.76
C ILE A 515 -10.19 7.99 7.52
N SER A 516 -10.04 9.22 7.02
CA SER A 516 -9.33 9.52 5.79
C SER A 516 -7.92 10.05 6.08
N ALA A 517 -6.91 9.21 5.83
CA ALA A 517 -5.49 9.58 5.94
C ALA A 517 -5.12 10.82 5.11
N ARG A 518 -5.81 11.01 3.98
CA ARG A 518 -5.60 12.10 3.03
C ARG A 518 -5.74 13.49 3.66
N PHE A 519 -6.77 13.71 4.47
CA PHE A 519 -6.95 15.01 5.14
C PHE A 519 -5.98 15.15 6.31
N LEU A 520 -5.71 14.07 7.06
CA LEU A 520 -4.78 14.06 8.18
C LEU A 520 -3.38 14.52 7.80
N ARG A 521 -2.92 14.17 6.58
CA ARG A 521 -1.61 14.56 6.03
C ARG A 521 -1.35 16.07 6.14
N VAL A 522 -2.37 16.91 5.95
CA VAL A 522 -2.23 18.37 6.06
C VAL A 522 -1.76 18.78 7.46
N GLY A 523 -2.38 18.21 8.50
CA GLY A 523 -2.02 18.49 9.90
C GLY A 523 -0.62 17.95 10.26
N VAL A 524 -0.31 16.74 9.81
CA VAL A 524 1.00 16.09 10.02
C VAL A 524 2.13 16.90 9.34
N ASN A 525 1.96 17.27 8.08
CA ASN A 525 2.94 18.06 7.34
C ASN A 525 3.14 19.43 8.00
N LEU A 526 2.07 20.10 8.42
CA LEU A 526 2.16 21.39 9.12
C LEU A 526 2.95 21.27 10.44
N GLN A 527 2.82 20.17 11.21
CA GLN A 527 3.63 19.96 12.43
C GLN A 527 5.14 19.90 12.13
N LYS A 528 5.49 19.24 11.01
CA LYS A 528 6.86 18.88 10.62
C LYS A 528 7.57 20.00 9.86
N GLU A 529 6.95 20.43 8.76
CA GLU A 529 7.50 21.40 7.81
C GLU A 529 7.37 22.85 8.33
N LYS A 530 6.56 23.05 9.38
CA LYS A 530 6.18 24.34 10.00
C LYS A 530 5.36 25.25 9.11
N GLU A 531 5.51 25.13 7.79
CA GLU A 531 4.74 25.85 6.80
C GLU A 531 4.34 24.90 5.67
N ILE A 532 3.10 25.02 5.21
CA ILE A 532 2.58 24.25 4.07
C ILE A 532 1.77 25.17 3.16
N GLN A 533 1.69 24.82 1.88
CA GLN A 533 0.93 25.57 0.90
C GLN A 533 -0.46 24.96 0.71
N CYS A 534 -1.52 25.75 0.95
CA CYS A 534 -2.89 25.40 0.57
C CYS A 534 -3.36 26.33 -0.56
N LYS A 535 -2.97 25.97 -1.80
CA LYS A 535 -3.14 26.75 -3.05
C LYS A 535 -2.47 28.11 -3.00
N GLU A 536 -3.21 29.20 -2.81
CA GLU A 536 -2.66 30.57 -2.76
C GLU A 536 -2.31 31.02 -1.33
N LYS A 537 -2.67 30.25 -0.31
CA LYS A 537 -2.40 30.60 1.10
C LYS A 537 -1.33 29.69 1.68
N THR A 538 -0.30 30.30 2.26
CA THR A 538 0.67 29.60 3.09
C THR A 538 0.12 29.51 4.52
N LEU A 539 -0.02 28.29 5.03
CA LEU A 539 -0.30 28.05 6.43
C LEU A 539 1.02 27.94 7.17
N SER A 540 1.13 28.58 8.32
CA SER A 540 2.35 28.56 9.14
C SER A 540 1.98 28.37 10.60
N LEU A 541 2.68 27.44 11.27
CA LEU A 541 2.55 27.25 12.72
C LEU A 541 2.83 28.55 13.47
N GLN A 542 3.73 29.38 12.98
CA GLN A 542 4.05 30.67 13.58
C GLN A 542 2.86 31.63 13.47
N THR A 543 2.27 31.76 12.29
CA THR A 543 1.11 32.65 12.03
C THR A 543 -0.07 32.29 12.92
N PHE A 544 -0.30 31.01 13.15
CA PHE A 544 -1.38 30.55 14.04
C PHE A 544 -0.97 30.43 15.51
N GLY A 545 0.30 30.62 15.86
CA GLY A 545 0.79 30.49 17.25
C GLY A 545 0.78 29.05 17.78
N TYR A 546 1.00 28.07 16.91
CA TYR A 546 0.95 26.63 17.21
C TYR A 546 2.32 26.00 17.50
N GLU A 547 3.42 26.72 17.26
CA GLU A 547 4.78 26.16 17.37
C GLU A 547 5.06 25.49 18.72
N ARG A 548 4.55 26.08 19.81
CA ARG A 548 4.77 25.58 21.18
C ARG A 548 3.83 24.44 21.59
N ILE A 549 2.78 24.16 20.83
CA ILE A 549 1.76 23.16 21.21
C ILE A 549 1.69 21.99 20.23
N LYS A 550 2.36 22.08 19.07
CA LYS A 550 2.32 21.05 18.03
C LYS A 550 2.69 19.65 18.54
N HIS A 551 3.62 19.54 19.48
CA HIS A 551 4.08 18.26 20.05
C HIS A 551 3.05 17.58 20.97
N ARG A 552 1.95 18.25 21.30
CA ARG A 552 0.86 17.71 22.11
C ARG A 552 -0.14 16.91 21.29
N ILE A 553 -0.02 16.92 19.97
CA ILE A 553 -1.00 16.33 19.06
C ILE A 553 -0.41 15.08 18.43
N SER A 554 -1.16 13.99 18.48
CA SER A 554 -0.89 12.78 17.72
C SER A 554 -2.02 12.59 16.71
N PHE A 555 -1.68 12.61 15.42
CA PHE A 555 -2.64 12.29 14.36
C PHE A 555 -2.66 10.79 14.10
N LYS A 556 -3.85 10.20 13.99
CA LYS A 556 -4.05 8.75 13.82
C LYS A 556 -5.21 8.48 12.88
N GLN A 557 -5.05 7.52 11.98
CA GLN A 557 -6.18 7.01 11.20
C GLN A 557 -6.94 5.94 12.00
N ALA A 558 -8.27 6.08 12.13
CA ALA A 558 -9.11 5.03 12.74
C ALA A 558 -10.59 5.15 12.34
N ASP A 559 -11.32 4.03 12.42
CA ASP A 559 -12.78 3.96 12.28
C ASP A 559 -13.47 4.39 13.59
N PRO A 560 -14.42 5.35 13.58
CA PRO A 560 -15.12 5.77 14.80
C PRO A 560 -15.91 4.66 15.48
N HIS A 561 -16.31 3.65 14.72
CA HIS A 561 -17.11 2.53 15.20
C HIS A 561 -16.25 1.32 15.58
N ASN A 562 -14.92 1.40 15.42
CA ASN A 562 -14.00 0.32 15.78
C ASN A 562 -12.61 0.83 16.25
N LEU A 563 -12.64 1.76 17.22
CA LEU A 563 -11.45 2.41 17.75
C LEU A 563 -10.45 1.42 18.37
N LYS A 564 -9.16 1.64 18.09
CA LYS A 564 -8.07 0.82 18.66
C LYS A 564 -8.01 0.93 20.20
N PRO A 565 -7.53 -0.08 20.93
CA PRO A 565 -7.50 -0.08 22.41
C PRO A 565 -6.78 1.10 23.06
N GLU A 566 -5.74 1.63 22.41
CA GLU A 566 -4.97 2.80 22.88
C GLU A 566 -5.78 4.11 22.90
N ILE A 567 -6.91 4.17 22.20
CA ILE A 567 -7.83 5.31 22.18
C ILE A 567 -8.72 5.22 23.43
N GLN A 568 -8.18 5.63 24.57
CA GLN A 568 -8.88 5.64 25.86
C GLN A 568 -8.37 6.74 26.81
N GLY A 569 -9.13 6.98 27.87
CA GLY A 569 -8.81 7.89 28.97
C GLY A 569 -8.98 9.38 28.62
N TYR A 570 -10.09 9.74 27.96
CA TYR A 570 -10.32 11.12 27.52
C TYR A 570 -11.18 11.92 28.50
N ASP A 571 -10.78 13.18 28.72
CA ASP A 571 -11.55 14.18 29.48
C ASP A 571 -12.49 14.97 28.55
N PHE A 572 -12.20 14.98 27.25
CA PHE A 572 -12.97 15.73 26.27
C PHE A 572 -12.99 15.05 24.91
N VAL A 573 -14.15 14.99 24.29
CA VAL A 573 -14.31 14.39 22.96
C VAL A 573 -15.06 15.36 22.07
N VAL A 574 -14.49 15.64 20.91
CA VAL A 574 -15.18 16.25 19.77
C VAL A 574 -15.40 15.16 18.73
N ALA A 575 -16.63 14.98 18.26
CA ALA A 575 -16.96 13.94 17.28
C ALA A 575 -17.79 14.48 16.12
N ARG A 576 -17.25 14.33 14.90
CA ARG A 576 -17.90 14.62 13.62
C ARG A 576 -18.14 13.30 12.88
N VAL A 577 -19.09 12.51 13.38
CA VAL A 577 -19.31 11.12 12.93
C VAL A 577 -20.71 10.92 12.37
N LYS A 578 -20.85 9.98 11.43
CA LYS A 578 -22.15 9.40 11.06
C LYS A 578 -22.56 8.39 12.15
N HIS A 579 -23.86 8.14 12.33
CA HIS A 579 -24.40 7.18 13.31
C HIS A 579 -23.96 7.45 14.77
N ILE A 580 -24.36 8.62 15.27
CA ILE A 580 -23.98 9.13 16.60
C ILE A 580 -24.22 8.12 17.74
N ASP A 581 -25.32 7.36 17.70
CA ASP A 581 -25.68 6.44 18.78
C ASP A 581 -24.65 5.32 18.93
N THR A 582 -24.26 4.68 17.82
CA THR A 582 -23.24 3.62 17.80
C THR A 582 -21.89 4.15 18.26
N PHE A 583 -21.53 5.38 17.90
CA PHE A 583 -20.32 6.03 18.38
C PHE A 583 -20.38 6.26 19.90
N LEU A 584 -21.50 6.81 20.41
CA LEU A 584 -21.69 7.09 21.82
C LEU A 584 -21.65 5.82 22.68
N GLU A 585 -22.19 4.70 22.20
CA GLU A 585 -22.06 3.41 22.90
C GLU A 585 -20.61 2.96 23.03
N ASN A 586 -19.82 3.09 21.96
CA ASN A 586 -18.43 2.65 21.93
C ASN A 586 -17.46 3.57 22.71
N ILE A 587 -17.74 4.88 22.75
CA ILE A 587 -16.83 5.84 23.38
C ILE A 587 -16.98 5.89 24.90
N LYS A 588 -18.14 5.55 25.48
CA LYS A 588 -18.42 5.64 26.93
C LYS A 588 -17.37 4.95 27.80
N SER A 589 -16.92 3.76 27.41
CA SER A 589 -15.90 2.99 28.16
C SER A 589 -14.48 3.57 28.09
N ARG A 590 -14.28 4.61 27.26
CA ARG A 590 -12.99 5.22 26.94
C ARG A 590 -12.83 6.61 27.57
N LEU A 591 -13.77 7.04 28.41
CA LEU A 591 -13.79 8.36 29.02
C LEU A 591 -13.36 8.30 30.50
N ASN A 592 -12.77 9.40 30.98
CA ASN A 592 -12.49 9.61 32.40
C ASN A 592 -13.69 10.28 33.08
N PRO A 593 -13.98 10.01 34.37
CA PRO A 593 -15.12 10.63 35.05
C PRO A 593 -15.23 12.16 34.85
N ASN A 594 -16.43 12.66 34.57
CA ASN A 594 -16.74 14.05 34.22
C ASN A 594 -16.25 14.52 32.86
N ALA A 595 -15.96 13.59 31.94
CA ALA A 595 -15.64 13.99 30.56
C ALA A 595 -16.84 14.63 29.85
N ILE A 596 -16.52 15.51 28.91
CA ILE A 596 -17.52 16.19 28.07
C ILE A 596 -17.40 15.67 26.64
N ILE A 597 -18.52 15.32 26.04
CA ILE A 597 -18.61 14.92 24.63
C ILE A 597 -19.38 16.00 23.87
N ILE A 598 -18.80 16.47 22.77
CA ILE A 598 -19.45 17.35 21.80
C ILE A 598 -19.59 16.62 20.48
N THR A 599 -20.83 16.52 20.01
CA THR A 599 -21.15 15.90 18.72
C THR A 599 -21.75 16.91 17.77
N PHE A 600 -21.36 16.86 16.50
CA PHE A 600 -21.83 17.77 15.47
C PHE A 600 -22.70 17.03 14.44
N GLU A 601 -23.97 17.43 14.30
CA GLU A 601 -24.78 17.08 13.13
C GLU A 601 -24.52 18.09 12.00
N ILE A 602 -24.30 17.59 10.79
CA ILE A 602 -24.07 18.40 9.59
C ILE A 602 -25.46 18.69 8.97
N PRO A 603 -25.86 19.95 8.63
CA PRO A 603 -25.21 21.24 8.89
C PRO A 603 -26.20 22.33 9.37
N THR A 604 -26.40 22.50 10.68
CA THR A 604 -26.69 23.83 11.24
C THR A 604 -26.01 23.96 12.60
N HIS A 605 -25.35 25.11 12.81
CA HIS A 605 -24.63 25.42 14.04
C HIS A 605 -25.15 26.73 14.59
N LYS A 606 -26.15 26.70 15.46
CA LYS A 606 -26.64 27.89 16.14
C LYS A 606 -26.76 27.73 17.65
N GLU A 607 -27.07 26.53 18.17
CA GLU A 607 -27.23 26.31 19.62
C GLU A 607 -26.71 24.92 20.08
N PHE A 608 -26.54 24.75 21.40
CA PHE A 608 -26.27 23.44 22.00
C PHE A 608 -27.51 22.93 22.71
N LYS A 609 -27.82 21.64 22.54
CA LYS A 609 -28.75 20.90 23.39
C LYS A 609 -27.98 19.89 24.22
N ILE A 610 -28.29 19.85 25.51
CA ILE A 610 -27.86 18.75 26.38
C ILE A 610 -28.66 17.52 25.97
N LEU A 611 -27.97 16.51 25.43
CA LEU A 611 -28.60 15.24 25.07
C LEU A 611 -28.76 14.32 26.27
N SER A 612 -27.77 14.31 27.17
CA SER A 612 -27.78 13.53 28.39
C SER A 612 -26.82 14.11 29.43
N GLN A 613 -27.21 13.95 30.69
CA GLN A 613 -26.38 14.17 31.88
C GLN A 613 -26.56 12.95 32.80
N GLU A 614 -26.11 11.79 32.33
CA GLU A 614 -26.15 10.53 33.07
C GLU A 614 -24.74 9.92 33.14
N ASP A 615 -24.51 9.06 34.14
CA ASP A 615 -23.26 8.31 34.37
C ASP A 615 -21.97 9.14 34.58
N GLY A 616 -22.11 10.41 34.95
CA GLY A 616 -20.96 11.27 35.28
C GLY A 616 -20.28 11.89 34.05
N TYR A 617 -20.99 12.04 32.92
CA TYR A 617 -20.50 12.70 31.71
C TYR A 617 -21.54 13.70 31.17
N LEU A 618 -21.11 14.70 30.40
CA LEU A 618 -22.00 15.67 29.76
C LEU A 618 -21.95 15.54 28.23
N ILE A 619 -23.09 15.26 27.60
CA ILE A 619 -23.20 15.14 26.14
C ILE A 619 -23.90 16.37 25.57
N LEU A 620 -23.19 17.11 24.72
CA LEU A 620 -23.68 18.30 24.03
C LEU A 620 -23.79 18.04 22.53
N GLN A 621 -24.96 18.30 21.94
CA GLN A 621 -25.16 18.25 20.50
C GLN A 621 -25.40 19.65 19.95
N THR A 622 -24.72 20.01 18.85
CA THR A 622 -25.00 21.25 18.13
C THR A 622 -26.25 21.12 17.27
N ILE A 623 -27.15 22.12 17.31
CA ILE A 623 -28.37 22.23 16.51
C ILE A 623 -28.29 23.46 15.60
#